data_AF-A0ABD7JRS5-F1
#
_entry.id   AF-A0ABD7JRS5-F1
#
_cell.length_a   1.000
_cell.length_b   1.000
_cell.length_c   1.000
_cell.angle_alpha   90.00
_cell.angle_beta   90.00
_cell.angle_gamma   90.00
#
_symmetry.space_group_name_H-M   'P 1'
#
loop_
_entity.id
_entity.type
_entity.pdbx_description
1 polymer ?
#
loop_
_entity_poly.entity_id
_entity_poly.type
_entity_poly.pdbx_seq_one_letter_code
_entity_poly.pdbx_strand_id
1 'polypeptide(L)'
;MRIKAIKKLVDINILYAIQPSQLQQYRKMQAKNPERKVNVSLKAIRMYLILGLVYLFLFGLMGSLNQLVGNPGLFANLVSAFALFSMSQGFLVFYNVFYESKDLQSYRPYAFSEAEIIVGKSISVILTLLIAILPMFSYFLVLAFQGGNPFLGLPLALLAILILSSVITFLILIAVHFITKTAFFRKYKTILSNVILALVSVGSFFLYFMINQMNSRSVVNRTEVKAFFLPVQAFYDFILHPFHTASLLGFLGWVAVAALLFFIVKTKVIPEFYEAALMTGSSVGKRERVHDINIAEAKNLKKFVWRYNIRLLSEGSVIMQAIFMSAFLPYIVIFSMGMGMIQGGLSLTSYLGPRFLLPMMALAVLIATLNSGGSNLTAIGISLERENFDYLKVLPFDLKQYIHLKFWQLFAVQSILPLTLFFITSLVSGMHPVTFLGMVIVWVLISLMWSSWGYYRDYKHLVTNWSNVTELMSRDNNIVKTLLAIALILGMMIVITLLFFISNVLAPLVIYMIAALVLVGLAVLSYIVHKYYMKKLNEELAVFY
;
A
#
# COMPACT_ATOMS: atom_id res chain seq x y z
N MET A 1 -13.67 -5.23 36.54
CA MET A 1 -13.25 -4.25 35.51
C MET A 1 -14.32 -3.18 35.36
N ARG A 2 -13.96 -1.91 35.35
CA ARG A 2 -14.92 -0.80 35.22
C ARG A 2 -15.17 -0.48 33.74
N ILE A 3 -16.37 -0.78 33.23
CA ILE A 3 -16.74 -0.57 31.82
C ILE A 3 -16.58 0.89 31.38
N LYS A 4 -16.90 1.87 32.26
CA LYS A 4 -16.71 3.30 32.01
C LYS A 4 -15.23 3.67 31.81
N ALA A 5 -14.33 3.02 32.56
CA ALA A 5 -12.88 3.21 32.42
C ALA A 5 -12.38 2.66 31.07
N ILE A 6 -12.81 1.45 30.71
CA ILE A 6 -12.49 0.82 29.42
C ILE A 6 -12.97 1.68 28.25
N LYS A 7 -14.22 2.18 28.30
CA LYS A 7 -14.74 3.07 27.25
C LYS A 7 -13.89 4.33 27.07
N LYS A 8 -13.48 4.97 28.17
CA LYS A 8 -12.64 6.16 28.14
C LYS A 8 -11.23 5.86 27.61
N LEU A 9 -10.69 4.69 27.94
CA LEU A 9 -9.44 4.19 27.36
C LEU A 9 -9.59 3.94 25.85
N VAL A 10 -10.71 3.39 25.38
CA VAL A 10 -10.97 3.22 23.94
C VAL A 10 -11.02 4.56 23.21
N ASP A 11 -11.72 5.54 23.78
CA ASP A 11 -11.81 6.90 23.21
C ASP A 11 -10.44 7.58 23.05
N ILE A 12 -9.50 7.33 23.97
CA ILE A 12 -8.14 7.87 23.91
C ILE A 12 -7.28 7.05 22.94
N ASN A 13 -7.31 5.73 23.08
CA ASN A 13 -6.43 4.84 22.33
C ASN A 13 -6.76 4.78 20.83
N ILE A 14 -8.03 5.00 20.45
CA ILE A 14 -8.40 5.10 19.04
C ILE A 14 -7.72 6.28 18.35
N LEU A 15 -7.38 7.36 19.08
CA LEU A 15 -6.63 8.48 18.51
C LEU A 15 -5.22 8.08 18.06
N TYR A 16 -4.61 7.07 18.69
CA TYR A 16 -3.33 6.52 18.26
C TYR A 16 -3.47 5.43 17.18
N ALA A 17 -4.66 4.82 17.09
CA ALA A 17 -4.97 3.83 16.05
C ALA A 17 -5.28 4.48 14.70
N ILE A 18 -5.82 5.71 14.71
CA ILE A 18 -6.20 6.45 13.50
C ILE A 18 -4.96 6.89 12.72
N GLN A 19 -5.03 6.74 11.40
CA GLN A 19 -4.00 7.24 10.51
C GLN A 19 -3.84 8.77 10.65
N PRO A 20 -2.60 9.31 10.67
CA PRO A 20 -2.35 10.74 10.82
C PRO A 20 -3.16 11.64 9.86
N SER A 21 -3.42 11.19 8.62
CA SER A 21 -4.29 11.87 7.64
C SER A 21 -5.67 12.20 8.18
N GLN A 22 -6.31 11.23 8.83
CA GLN A 22 -7.70 11.36 9.24
C GLN A 22 -7.84 12.25 10.47
N LEU A 23 -6.91 12.15 11.44
CA LEU A 23 -6.81 13.09 12.56
C LEU A 23 -6.70 14.54 12.08
N GLN A 24 -5.92 14.77 11.02
CA GLN A 24 -5.73 16.10 10.46
C GLN A 24 -6.96 16.60 9.71
N GLN A 25 -7.71 15.74 9.02
CA GLN A 25 -9.02 16.12 8.47
C GLN A 25 -9.97 16.57 9.58
N TYR A 26 -10.00 15.89 10.71
CA TYR A 26 -10.80 16.31 11.86
C TYR A 26 -10.31 17.64 12.46
N ARG A 27 -8.99 17.87 12.52
CA ARG A 27 -8.41 19.17 12.89
C ARG A 27 -8.83 20.28 11.92
N LYS A 28 -8.88 20.01 10.61
CA LYS A 28 -9.35 20.98 9.59
C LYS A 28 -10.85 21.27 9.71
N MET A 29 -11.66 20.24 9.97
CA MET A 29 -13.08 20.45 10.26
C MET A 29 -13.30 21.32 11.49
N GLN A 30 -12.45 21.17 12.51
CA GLN A 30 -12.47 22.00 13.71
C GLN A 30 -11.94 23.41 13.44
N ALA A 31 -10.92 23.58 12.60
CA ALA A 31 -10.43 24.89 12.18
C ALA A 31 -11.48 25.67 11.36
N LYS A 32 -12.29 24.97 10.55
CA LYS A 32 -13.39 25.58 9.79
C LYS A 32 -14.57 26.02 10.66
N ASN A 33 -14.86 25.30 11.75
CA ASN A 33 -15.92 25.62 12.69
C ASN A 33 -15.39 25.57 14.14
N PRO A 34 -14.72 26.63 14.63
CA PRO A 34 -14.05 26.66 15.93
C PRO A 34 -15.00 26.45 17.12
N GLU A 35 -16.26 26.89 16.98
CA GLU A 35 -17.27 26.86 18.06
C GLU A 35 -17.81 25.46 18.36
N ARG A 36 -17.74 24.53 17.40
CA ARG A 36 -18.27 23.16 17.56
C ARG A 36 -17.13 22.18 17.82
N LYS A 37 -16.92 21.83 19.09
CA LYS A 37 -15.95 20.79 19.49
C LYS A 37 -16.25 19.48 18.75
N VAL A 38 -15.35 19.10 17.84
CA VAL A 38 -15.46 17.85 17.10
C VAL A 38 -15.02 16.71 18.02
N ASN A 39 -15.94 15.83 18.39
CA ASN A 39 -15.56 14.59 19.06
C ASN A 39 -14.88 13.64 18.06
N VAL A 40 -13.55 13.72 18.03
CA VAL A 40 -12.69 12.99 17.09
C VAL A 40 -12.81 11.48 17.29
N SER A 41 -12.83 11.00 18.55
CA SER A 41 -12.93 9.57 18.85
C SER A 41 -14.25 9.01 18.35
N LEU A 42 -15.38 9.66 18.67
CA LEU A 42 -16.70 9.21 18.26
C LEU A 42 -16.86 9.20 16.73
N LYS A 43 -16.35 10.21 16.02
CA LYS A 43 -16.36 10.24 14.55
C LYS A 43 -15.54 9.09 13.96
N ALA A 44 -14.37 8.81 14.53
CA ALA A 44 -13.53 7.71 14.08
C ALA A 44 -14.18 6.35 14.35
N ILE A 45 -14.73 6.12 15.54
CA ILE A 45 -15.48 4.91 15.88
C ILE A 45 -16.60 4.69 14.86
N ARG A 46 -17.43 5.71 14.61
CA ARG A 46 -18.52 5.64 13.63
C ARG A 46 -18.01 5.36 12.22
N MET A 47 -16.93 6.00 11.81
CA MET A 47 -16.33 5.80 10.50
C MET A 47 -15.86 4.36 10.32
N TYR A 48 -15.13 3.78 11.28
CA TYR A 48 -14.67 2.39 11.19
C TYR A 48 -15.84 1.39 11.20
N LEU A 49 -16.88 1.65 11.99
CA LEU A 49 -18.10 0.83 11.97
C LEU A 49 -18.82 0.90 10.63
N ILE A 50 -19.04 2.10 10.08
CA ILE A 50 -19.72 2.30 8.80
C ILE A 50 -18.91 1.68 7.67
N LEU A 51 -17.60 1.98 7.58
CA LEU A 51 -16.73 1.41 6.56
C LEU A 51 -16.66 -0.11 6.68
N GLY A 52 -16.58 -0.63 7.91
CA GLY A 52 -16.64 -2.05 8.18
C GLY A 52 -17.92 -2.70 7.64
N LEU A 53 -19.08 -2.12 7.93
CA LEU A 53 -20.38 -2.60 7.42
C LEU A 53 -20.47 -2.52 5.89
N VAL A 54 -20.00 -1.42 5.30
CA VAL A 54 -19.93 -1.27 3.83
C VAL A 54 -19.05 -2.36 3.22
N TYR A 55 -17.90 -2.65 3.81
CA TYR A 55 -16.99 -3.70 3.33
C TYR A 55 -17.62 -5.09 3.49
N LEU A 56 -18.26 -5.38 4.63
CA LEU A 56 -19.00 -6.62 4.83
C LEU A 56 -20.06 -6.82 3.74
N PHE A 57 -20.81 -5.77 3.42
CA PHE A 57 -21.86 -5.82 2.39
C PHE A 57 -21.27 -5.97 0.99
N LEU A 58 -20.28 -5.15 0.61
CA LEU A 58 -19.67 -5.18 -0.71
C LEU A 58 -19.02 -6.53 -1.00
N PHE A 59 -18.21 -7.05 -0.07
CA PHE A 59 -17.55 -8.34 -0.25
C PHE A 59 -18.52 -9.51 -0.05
N GLY A 60 -19.62 -9.34 0.69
CA GLY A 60 -20.72 -10.29 0.73
C GLY A 60 -21.43 -10.42 -0.62
N LEU A 61 -21.71 -9.31 -1.28
CA LEU A 61 -22.26 -9.29 -2.64
C LEU A 61 -21.27 -9.88 -3.65
N MET A 62 -19.99 -9.47 -3.61
CA MET A 62 -18.98 -10.04 -4.50
C MET A 62 -18.82 -11.54 -4.26
N GLY A 63 -18.87 -11.98 -3.00
CA GLY A 63 -18.84 -13.38 -2.62
C GLY A 63 -20.06 -14.14 -3.16
N SER A 64 -21.26 -13.58 -3.08
CA SER A 64 -22.49 -14.25 -3.53
C SER A 64 -22.58 -14.41 -5.04
N LEU A 65 -21.94 -13.51 -5.80
CA LEU A 65 -21.78 -13.64 -7.25
C LEU A 65 -20.81 -14.77 -7.65
N ASN A 66 -19.97 -15.23 -6.72
CA ASN A 66 -19.06 -16.35 -6.93
C ASN A 66 -19.67 -17.65 -6.36
N GLN A 67 -19.54 -18.76 -7.09
CA GLN A 67 -19.94 -20.07 -6.58
C GLN A 67 -18.85 -20.61 -5.63
N LEU A 68 -19.01 -20.38 -4.32
CA LEU A 68 -18.06 -20.82 -3.30
C LEU A 68 -18.22 -22.32 -3.01
N VAL A 69 -19.46 -22.81 -2.97
CA VAL A 69 -19.76 -24.24 -2.77
C VAL A 69 -19.37 -25.03 -4.02
N GLY A 70 -18.59 -26.08 -3.82
CA GLY A 70 -17.94 -26.86 -4.89
C GLY A 70 -16.53 -26.36 -5.24
N ASN A 71 -16.10 -25.20 -4.72
CA ASN A 71 -14.79 -24.61 -5.00
C ASN A 71 -14.01 -24.30 -3.71
N PRO A 72 -13.55 -25.32 -2.97
CA PRO A 72 -12.84 -25.15 -1.70
C PRO A 72 -11.61 -24.24 -1.80
N GLY A 73 -10.81 -24.39 -2.85
CA GLY A 73 -9.60 -23.60 -3.01
C GLY A 73 -9.88 -22.13 -3.30
N LEU A 74 -11.00 -21.80 -3.96
CA LEU A 74 -11.39 -20.40 -4.16
C LEU A 74 -11.73 -19.72 -2.84
N PHE A 75 -12.55 -20.36 -2.01
CA PHE A 75 -12.87 -19.86 -0.69
C PHE A 75 -11.58 -19.66 0.13
N ALA A 76 -10.72 -20.69 0.17
CA ALA A 76 -9.49 -20.64 0.92
C ALA A 76 -8.57 -19.51 0.46
N ASN A 77 -8.50 -19.27 -0.85
CA ASN A 77 -7.69 -18.21 -1.43
C ASN A 77 -8.22 -16.81 -1.08
N LEU A 78 -9.53 -16.56 -1.22
CA LEU A 78 -10.15 -15.28 -0.88
C LEU A 78 -9.98 -14.96 0.61
N VAL A 79 -10.24 -15.94 1.48
CA VAL A 79 -10.03 -15.81 2.93
C VAL A 79 -8.56 -15.55 3.25
N SER A 80 -7.63 -16.26 2.62
CA SER A 80 -6.19 -16.08 2.84
C SER A 80 -5.69 -14.70 2.42
N ALA A 81 -6.18 -14.16 1.30
CA ALA A 81 -5.81 -12.81 0.84
C ALA A 81 -6.17 -11.73 1.88
N PHE A 82 -7.38 -11.80 2.45
CA PHE A 82 -7.82 -10.88 3.51
C PHE A 82 -7.23 -11.18 4.87
N ALA A 83 -6.88 -12.44 5.18
CA ALA A 83 -6.13 -12.77 6.38
C ALA A 83 -4.73 -12.11 6.35
N LEU A 84 -4.02 -12.20 5.22
CA LEU A 84 -2.74 -11.51 5.02
C LEU A 84 -2.89 -9.99 5.12
N PHE A 85 -3.95 -9.44 4.52
CA PHE A 85 -4.22 -8.00 4.58
C PHE A 85 -4.47 -7.55 6.03
N SER A 86 -5.25 -8.34 6.78
CA SER A 86 -5.52 -8.11 8.20
C SER A 86 -4.27 -8.20 9.05
N MET A 87 -3.36 -9.13 8.78
CA MET A 87 -2.07 -9.21 9.46
C MET A 87 -1.21 -7.97 9.20
N SER A 88 -1.18 -7.48 7.95
CA SER A 88 -0.44 -6.26 7.59
C SER A 88 -0.93 -5.02 8.33
N GLN A 89 -2.23 -4.77 8.29
CA GLN A 89 -2.84 -3.62 8.95
C GLN A 89 -2.79 -3.79 10.47
N GLY A 90 -2.98 -5.01 10.95
CA GLY A 90 -2.91 -5.42 12.34
C GLY A 90 -1.59 -5.09 13.00
N PHE A 91 -0.48 -5.41 12.33
CA PHE A 91 0.86 -5.11 12.82
C PHE A 91 1.04 -3.62 13.14
N LEU A 92 0.67 -2.73 12.22
CA LEU A 92 0.82 -1.28 12.42
C LEU A 92 -0.07 -0.73 13.52
N VAL A 93 -1.36 -1.06 13.47
CA VAL A 93 -2.34 -0.52 14.42
C VAL A 93 -1.97 -1.00 15.83
N PHE A 94 -1.57 -2.25 15.97
CA PHE A 94 -1.11 -2.78 17.24
C PHE A 94 0.18 -2.09 17.70
N TYR A 95 1.18 -1.94 16.82
CA TYR A 95 2.41 -1.23 17.15
C TYR A 95 2.14 0.20 17.64
N ASN A 96 1.33 0.96 16.90
CA ASN A 96 1.05 2.36 17.21
C ASN A 96 0.34 2.51 18.56
N VAL A 97 -0.65 1.66 18.82
CA VAL A 97 -1.47 1.72 20.04
C VAL A 97 -0.75 1.14 21.25
N PHE A 98 0.06 0.10 21.10
CA PHE A 98 0.66 -0.60 22.25
C PHE A 98 2.09 -0.15 22.57
N TYR A 99 2.87 0.29 21.58
CA TYR A 99 4.29 0.63 21.77
C TYR A 99 4.61 2.10 21.48
N GLU A 100 3.96 2.74 20.51
CA GLU A 100 4.29 4.13 20.13
C GLU A 100 3.51 5.21 20.90
N SER A 101 2.34 4.89 21.43
CA SER A 101 1.43 5.85 22.09
C SER A 101 2.02 6.56 23.30
N LYS A 102 3.11 6.05 23.91
CA LYS A 102 3.82 6.59 25.10
C LYS A 102 2.91 6.96 26.29
N ASP A 103 1.67 6.49 26.28
CA ASP A 103 0.59 6.86 27.19
C ASP A 103 0.59 6.06 28.48
N LEU A 104 1.32 4.93 28.53
CA LEU A 104 1.49 4.13 29.75
C LEU A 104 2.05 4.95 30.92
N GLN A 105 2.97 5.88 30.67
CA GLN A 105 3.48 6.77 31.72
C GLN A 105 2.42 7.77 32.18
N SER A 106 1.59 8.26 31.26
CA SER A 106 0.47 9.17 31.56
C SER A 106 -0.70 8.46 32.25
N TYR A 107 -0.83 7.14 32.14
CA TYR A 107 -1.84 6.36 32.85
C TYR A 107 -1.44 6.01 34.29
N ARG A 108 -0.14 6.03 34.64
CA ARG A 108 0.33 5.69 36.00
C ARG A 108 -0.30 6.51 37.14
N PRO A 109 -0.53 7.84 36.99
CA PRO A 109 -1.21 8.61 38.04
C PRO A 109 -2.70 8.28 38.17
N TYR A 110 -3.29 7.63 37.18
CA TYR A 110 -4.69 7.20 37.21
C TYR A 110 -4.78 5.76 37.73
N ALA A 111 -5.77 5.47 38.57
CA ALA A 111 -5.97 4.15 39.15
C ALA A 111 -6.56 3.13 38.14
N PHE A 112 -5.99 2.99 36.94
CA PHE A 112 -6.36 1.95 35.97
C PHE A 112 -5.58 0.67 36.26
N SER A 113 -6.24 -0.49 36.17
CA SER A 113 -5.51 -1.76 36.23
C SER A 113 -4.84 -2.05 34.88
N GLU A 114 -3.74 -2.81 34.91
CA GLU A 114 -3.04 -3.24 33.68
C GLU A 114 -3.97 -3.97 32.71
N ALA A 115 -4.86 -4.81 33.24
CA ALA A 115 -5.86 -5.51 32.45
C ALA A 115 -6.88 -4.55 31.81
N GLU A 116 -7.31 -3.48 32.49
CA GLU A 116 -8.19 -2.45 31.92
C GLU A 116 -7.51 -1.72 30.75
N ILE A 117 -6.22 -1.41 30.88
CA ILE A 117 -5.41 -0.77 29.84
C ILE A 117 -5.26 -1.68 28.62
N ILE A 118 -4.88 -2.94 28.82
CA ILE A 118 -4.71 -3.92 27.74
C ILE A 118 -6.04 -4.12 26.99
N VAL A 119 -7.15 -4.32 27.71
CA VAL A 119 -8.47 -4.49 27.08
C VAL A 119 -8.88 -3.24 26.29
N GLY A 120 -8.72 -2.04 26.85
CA GLY A 120 -9.06 -0.79 26.15
C GLY A 120 -8.23 -0.57 24.87
N LYS A 121 -6.93 -0.87 24.92
CA LYS A 121 -6.05 -0.83 23.74
C LYS A 121 -6.46 -1.88 22.71
N SER A 122 -6.71 -3.12 23.12
CA SER A 122 -7.13 -4.22 22.22
C SER A 122 -8.44 -3.91 21.50
N ILE A 123 -9.44 -3.36 22.19
CA ILE A 123 -10.71 -2.95 21.57
C ILE A 123 -10.47 -1.87 20.51
N SER A 124 -9.59 -0.91 20.79
CA SER A 124 -9.24 0.16 19.84
C SER A 124 -8.57 -0.37 18.57
N VAL A 125 -7.70 -1.37 18.73
CA VAL A 125 -7.06 -2.08 17.61
C VAL A 125 -8.10 -2.84 16.79
N ILE A 126 -8.91 -3.69 17.42
CA ILE A 126 -9.94 -4.49 16.74
C ILE A 126 -10.89 -3.60 15.95
N LEU A 127 -11.34 -2.48 16.55
CA LEU A 127 -12.26 -1.55 15.91
C LEU A 127 -11.67 -0.94 14.63
N THR A 128 -10.38 -0.63 14.64
CA THR A 128 -9.67 -0.09 13.46
C THR A 128 -9.46 -1.17 12.39
N LEU A 129 -9.28 -2.42 12.81
CA LEU A 129 -9.08 -3.57 11.91
C LEU A 129 -10.35 -4.11 11.27
N LEU A 130 -11.53 -3.60 11.64
CA LEU A 130 -12.80 -4.03 11.03
C LEU A 130 -12.79 -3.92 9.49
N ILE A 131 -12.16 -2.89 8.93
CA ILE A 131 -12.07 -2.70 7.48
C ILE A 131 -11.28 -3.83 6.81
N ALA A 132 -10.28 -4.41 7.50
CA ALA A 132 -9.48 -5.49 6.98
C ALA A 132 -10.09 -6.88 7.24
N ILE A 133 -10.72 -7.06 8.40
CA ILE A 133 -11.24 -8.34 8.88
C ILE A 133 -12.63 -8.67 8.33
N LEU A 134 -13.53 -7.68 8.21
CA LEU A 134 -14.91 -7.95 7.80
C LEU A 134 -15.09 -8.48 6.37
N PRO A 135 -14.27 -8.10 5.36
CA PRO A 135 -14.27 -8.79 4.06
C PRO A 135 -13.99 -10.29 4.17
N MET A 136 -13.17 -10.71 5.12
CA MET A 136 -12.95 -12.14 5.37
C MET A 136 -14.25 -12.77 5.88
N PHE A 137 -14.91 -12.13 6.84
CA PHE A 137 -16.15 -12.65 7.46
C PHE A 137 -17.28 -12.78 6.44
N SER A 138 -17.35 -11.87 5.46
CA SER A 138 -18.38 -11.95 4.43
C SER A 138 -18.27 -13.24 3.61
N TYR A 139 -17.07 -13.74 3.30
CA TYR A 139 -16.93 -15.01 2.58
C TYR A 139 -17.36 -16.23 3.40
N PHE A 140 -17.10 -16.21 4.71
CA PHE A 140 -17.59 -17.24 5.65
C PHE A 140 -19.13 -17.26 5.69
N LEU A 141 -19.75 -16.08 5.79
CA LEU A 141 -21.21 -15.96 5.80
C LEU A 141 -21.82 -16.40 4.46
N VAL A 142 -21.25 -15.98 3.33
CA VAL A 142 -21.73 -16.40 2.00
C VAL A 142 -21.61 -17.91 1.84
N LEU A 143 -20.52 -18.53 2.28
CA LEU A 143 -20.36 -19.99 2.22
C LEU A 143 -21.45 -20.70 3.03
N ALA A 144 -21.75 -20.22 4.24
CA ALA A 144 -22.82 -20.76 5.07
C ALA A 144 -24.21 -20.64 4.41
N PHE A 145 -24.48 -19.54 3.72
CA PHE A 145 -25.75 -19.35 2.97
C PHE A 145 -25.83 -20.22 1.72
N GLN A 146 -24.73 -20.35 0.96
CA GLN A 146 -24.69 -21.18 -0.24
C GLN A 146 -24.70 -22.69 0.08
N GLY A 147 -24.28 -23.10 1.28
CA GLY A 147 -24.19 -24.51 1.71
C GLY A 147 -25.52 -25.24 1.91
N GLY A 148 -26.65 -24.63 1.55
CA GLY A 148 -27.99 -25.26 1.56
C GLY A 148 -28.69 -25.30 2.92
N ASN A 149 -27.95 -25.30 4.05
CA ASN A 149 -28.52 -25.21 5.39
C ASN A 149 -27.95 -24.03 6.21
N PRO A 150 -28.55 -22.83 6.11
CA PRO A 150 -28.09 -21.66 6.84
C PRO A 150 -28.20 -21.78 8.36
N PHE A 151 -29.16 -22.56 8.90
CA PHE A 151 -29.35 -22.71 10.34
C PHE A 151 -28.19 -23.44 11.02
N LEU A 152 -27.60 -24.42 10.32
CA LEU A 152 -26.39 -25.12 10.78
C LEU A 152 -25.12 -24.36 10.36
N GLY A 153 -25.09 -23.88 9.11
CA GLY A 153 -23.91 -23.25 8.52
C GLY A 153 -23.51 -21.95 9.22
N LEU A 154 -24.47 -21.12 9.63
CA LEU A 154 -24.17 -19.82 10.27
C LEU A 154 -23.48 -19.96 11.63
N PRO A 155 -23.98 -20.77 12.59
CA PRO A 155 -23.26 -21.03 13.84
C PRO A 155 -21.83 -21.56 13.62
N LEU A 156 -21.65 -22.48 12.67
CA LEU A 156 -20.34 -23.04 12.33
C LEU A 156 -19.41 -22.01 11.71
N ALA A 157 -19.92 -21.15 10.82
CA ALA A 157 -19.18 -20.06 10.22
C ALA A 157 -18.76 -19.01 11.26
N LEU A 158 -19.62 -18.68 12.22
CA LEU A 158 -19.27 -17.77 13.33
C LEU A 158 -18.17 -18.37 14.22
N LEU A 159 -18.23 -19.68 14.49
CA LEU A 159 -17.20 -20.38 15.24
C LEU A 159 -15.86 -20.39 14.47
N ALA A 160 -15.90 -20.66 13.17
CA ALA A 160 -14.73 -20.62 12.30
C ALA A 160 -14.11 -19.21 12.20
N ILE A 161 -14.95 -18.19 12.05
CA ILE A 161 -14.56 -16.78 12.11
C ILE A 161 -13.83 -16.47 13.42
N LEU A 162 -14.37 -16.92 14.56
CA LEU A 162 -13.79 -16.68 15.87
C LEU A 162 -12.38 -17.28 15.96
N ILE A 163 -12.23 -18.56 15.61
CA ILE A 163 -10.94 -19.27 15.66
C ILE A 163 -9.90 -18.61 14.74
N LEU A 164 -10.25 -18.36 13.48
CA LEU A 164 -9.31 -17.74 12.54
C LEU A 164 -8.90 -16.33 12.97
N SER A 165 -9.86 -15.53 13.44
CA SER A 165 -9.59 -14.17 13.93
C SER A 165 -8.70 -14.19 15.17
N SER A 166 -8.90 -15.14 16.08
CA SER A 166 -8.02 -15.33 17.24
C SER A 166 -6.60 -15.68 16.81
N VAL A 167 -6.43 -16.60 15.86
CA VAL A 167 -5.10 -16.97 15.35
C VAL A 167 -4.39 -15.78 14.71
N ILE A 168 -5.08 -15.04 13.82
CA ILE A 168 -4.53 -13.83 13.20
C ILE A 168 -4.13 -12.82 14.28
N THR A 169 -5.00 -12.57 15.26
CA THR A 169 -4.72 -11.63 16.34
C THR A 169 -3.49 -12.07 17.15
N PHE A 170 -3.40 -13.33 17.58
CA PHE A 170 -2.27 -13.81 18.36
C PHE A 170 -0.96 -13.79 17.55
N LEU A 171 -1.01 -14.12 16.26
CA LEU A 171 0.14 -13.97 15.37
C LEU A 171 0.61 -12.52 15.29
N ILE A 172 -0.30 -11.56 15.16
CA ILE A 172 0.03 -10.12 15.17
C ILE A 172 0.69 -9.73 16.51
N LEU A 173 0.11 -10.14 17.64
CA LEU A 173 0.65 -9.85 18.98
C LEU A 173 2.10 -10.35 19.10
N ILE A 174 2.32 -11.60 18.72
CA ILE A 174 3.63 -12.27 18.75
C ILE A 174 4.59 -11.54 17.80
N ALA A 175 4.18 -11.30 16.55
CA ALA A 175 5.00 -10.65 15.54
C ALA A 175 5.45 -9.27 16.00
N VAL A 176 4.53 -8.41 16.47
CA VAL A 176 4.87 -7.08 16.97
C VAL A 176 5.79 -7.19 18.18
N HIS A 177 5.51 -8.08 19.12
CA HIS A 177 6.33 -8.24 20.33
C HIS A 177 7.79 -8.60 20.02
N PHE A 178 8.01 -9.60 19.16
CA PHE A 178 9.38 -10.01 18.82
C PHE A 178 10.09 -9.01 17.90
N ILE A 179 9.39 -8.48 16.88
CA ILE A 179 9.98 -7.53 15.94
C ILE A 179 10.41 -6.24 16.65
N THR A 180 9.58 -5.72 17.56
CA THR A 180 9.88 -4.47 18.28
C THR A 180 11.08 -4.57 19.22
N LYS A 181 11.42 -5.77 19.71
CA LYS A 181 12.60 -6.00 20.54
C LYS A 181 13.91 -5.99 19.74
N THR A 182 13.87 -6.24 18.44
CA THR A 182 15.09 -6.27 17.62
C THR A 182 15.75 -4.88 17.55
N ALA A 183 17.08 -4.84 17.65
CA ALA A 183 17.82 -3.57 17.58
C ALA A 183 17.67 -2.89 16.21
N PHE A 184 17.57 -3.68 15.14
CA PHE A 184 17.37 -3.21 13.77
C PHE A 184 16.01 -2.50 13.61
N PHE A 185 14.93 -3.10 14.11
CA PHE A 185 13.61 -2.45 14.09
C PHE A 185 13.62 -1.14 14.89
N ARG A 186 14.23 -1.12 16.07
CA ARG A 186 14.29 0.11 16.89
C ARG A 186 15.02 1.25 16.18
N LYS A 187 16.09 0.94 15.42
CA LYS A 187 16.84 1.93 14.64
C LYS A 187 16.08 2.48 13.43
N TYR A 188 15.31 1.63 12.73
CA TYR A 188 14.63 1.99 11.47
C TYR A 188 13.10 1.87 11.55
N LYS A 189 12.52 2.06 12.74
CA LYS A 189 11.12 1.71 13.06
C LYS A 189 10.12 2.25 12.05
N THR A 190 10.25 3.51 11.66
CA THR A 190 9.31 4.18 10.75
C THR A 190 9.41 3.58 9.36
N ILE A 191 10.63 3.37 8.86
CA ILE A 191 10.86 2.78 7.54
C ILE A 191 10.33 1.34 7.53
N LEU A 192 10.71 0.52 8.52
CA LEU A 192 10.37 -0.90 8.51
C LEU A 192 8.87 -1.15 8.64
N SER A 193 8.19 -0.43 9.55
CA SER A 193 6.74 -0.51 9.73
C SER A 193 5.99 -0.17 8.44
N ASN A 194 6.44 0.87 7.72
CA ASN A 194 5.80 1.27 6.46
C ASN A 194 6.14 0.33 5.30
N VAL A 195 7.35 -0.21 5.23
CA VAL A 195 7.73 -1.20 4.21
C VAL A 195 6.96 -2.51 4.40
N ILE A 196 6.82 -2.99 5.64
CA ILE A 196 6.00 -4.18 5.95
C ILE A 196 4.55 -3.94 5.54
N LEU A 197 3.98 -2.79 5.91
CA LEU A 197 2.62 -2.44 5.51
C LEU A 197 2.47 -2.44 3.99
N ALA A 198 3.42 -1.81 3.29
CA ALA A 198 3.34 -1.63 1.84
C ALA A 198 3.41 -2.98 1.14
N LEU A 199 4.44 -3.78 1.45
CA LEU A 199 4.66 -5.06 0.80
C LEU A 199 3.52 -6.05 1.05
N VAL A 200 3.07 -6.20 2.30
CA VAL A 200 2.04 -7.19 2.62
C VAL A 200 0.66 -6.73 2.15
N SER A 201 0.33 -5.43 2.26
CA SER A 201 -0.96 -4.93 1.76
C SER A 201 -1.05 -4.99 0.23
N VAL A 202 0.00 -4.55 -0.47
CA VAL A 202 0.08 -4.65 -1.94
C VAL A 202 0.04 -6.12 -2.37
N GLY A 203 0.79 -6.99 -1.68
CA GLY A 203 0.77 -8.44 -1.92
C GLY A 203 -0.64 -9.03 -1.77
N SER A 204 -1.38 -8.63 -0.73
CA SER A 204 -2.77 -9.07 -0.54
C SER A 204 -3.71 -8.60 -1.64
N PHE A 205 -3.61 -7.34 -2.08
CA PHE A 205 -4.41 -6.84 -3.20
C PHE A 205 -4.07 -7.56 -4.51
N PHE A 206 -2.78 -7.78 -4.75
CA PHE A 206 -2.30 -8.54 -5.90
C PHE A 206 -2.85 -9.98 -5.90
N LEU A 207 -2.73 -10.68 -4.76
CA LEU A 207 -3.28 -12.02 -4.60
C LEU A 207 -4.80 -12.03 -4.81
N TYR A 208 -5.53 -11.11 -4.19
CA TYR A 208 -6.98 -11.00 -4.37
C TYR A 208 -7.38 -10.85 -5.84
N PHE A 209 -6.68 -9.98 -6.57
CA PHE A 209 -6.96 -9.78 -7.99
C PHE A 209 -6.66 -11.04 -8.81
N MET A 210 -5.53 -11.70 -8.55
CA MET A 210 -5.16 -12.97 -9.19
C MET A 210 -6.23 -14.05 -9.00
N ILE A 211 -6.75 -14.18 -7.78
CA ILE A 211 -7.74 -15.19 -7.42
C ILE A 211 -9.04 -14.96 -8.19
N ASN A 212 -9.54 -13.72 -8.23
CA ASN A 212 -10.78 -13.41 -8.93
C ASN A 212 -10.68 -13.73 -10.43
N GLN A 213 -9.53 -13.49 -11.03
CA GLN A 213 -9.34 -13.81 -12.43
C GLN A 213 -9.20 -15.32 -12.69
N MET A 214 -8.40 -16.03 -11.88
CA MET A 214 -8.28 -17.49 -11.96
C MET A 214 -9.65 -18.18 -11.81
N ASN A 215 -10.52 -17.64 -10.96
CA ASN A 215 -11.88 -18.15 -10.79
C ASN A 215 -12.72 -18.10 -12.06
N SER A 216 -12.66 -16.99 -12.81
CA SER A 216 -13.40 -16.86 -14.07
C SER A 216 -13.05 -17.99 -15.04
N ARG A 217 -11.84 -18.56 -14.96
CA ARG A 217 -11.39 -19.69 -15.80
C ARG A 217 -11.77 -21.07 -15.25
N SER A 218 -11.75 -21.29 -13.93
CA SER A 218 -12.18 -22.57 -13.34
C SER A 218 -13.67 -22.83 -13.56
N VAL A 219 -14.49 -21.77 -13.55
CA VAL A 219 -15.91 -21.84 -13.89
C VAL A 219 -16.12 -22.26 -15.36
N VAL A 220 -15.25 -21.80 -16.28
CA VAL A 220 -15.33 -22.13 -17.72
C VAL A 220 -14.75 -23.51 -18.04
N ASN A 221 -13.61 -23.89 -17.45
CA ASN A 221 -12.90 -25.14 -17.76
C ASN A 221 -13.23 -26.31 -16.81
N ARG A 222 -14.09 -26.12 -15.80
CA ARG A 222 -14.41 -27.10 -14.75
C ARG A 222 -13.17 -27.67 -14.05
N THR A 223 -12.09 -26.90 -13.98
CA THR A 223 -10.86 -27.29 -13.28
C THR A 223 -10.91 -26.79 -11.85
N GLU A 224 -10.63 -27.66 -10.88
CA GLU A 224 -10.58 -27.28 -9.47
C GLU A 224 -9.50 -26.20 -9.21
N VAL A 225 -9.89 -25.13 -8.53
CA VAL A 225 -8.95 -24.11 -8.04
C VAL A 225 -8.19 -24.70 -6.85
N LYS A 226 -6.86 -24.76 -6.94
CA LYS A 226 -6.01 -25.17 -5.80
C LYS A 226 -5.88 -24.03 -4.79
N ALA A 227 -5.92 -24.38 -3.50
CA ALA A 227 -5.65 -23.44 -2.42
C ALA A 227 -4.15 -23.08 -2.38
N PHE A 228 -3.82 -21.78 -2.40
CA PHE A 228 -2.47 -21.27 -2.15
C PHE A 228 -2.01 -21.56 -0.73
N PHE A 229 -2.95 -21.50 0.22
CA PHE A 229 -2.71 -21.85 1.61
C PHE A 229 -3.69 -22.93 2.05
N LEU A 230 -3.27 -24.18 1.82
CA LEU A 230 -4.06 -25.39 2.05
C LEU A 230 -4.72 -25.47 3.45
N PRO A 231 -4.07 -25.06 4.56
CA PRO A 231 -4.70 -25.15 5.88
C PRO A 231 -6.02 -24.38 6.02
N VAL A 232 -6.23 -23.29 5.27
CA VAL A 232 -7.50 -22.53 5.35
C VAL A 232 -8.68 -23.31 4.75
N GLN A 233 -8.42 -24.27 3.88
CA GLN A 233 -9.47 -25.15 3.34
C GLN A 233 -10.19 -25.95 4.43
N ALA A 234 -9.54 -26.22 5.56
CA ALA A 234 -10.19 -26.89 6.71
C ALA A 234 -11.43 -26.13 7.20
N PHE A 235 -11.46 -24.80 7.09
CA PHE A 235 -12.63 -24.01 7.45
C PHE A 235 -13.80 -24.18 6.48
N TYR A 236 -13.50 -24.39 5.19
CA TYR A 236 -14.51 -24.69 4.18
C TYR A 236 -15.16 -26.04 4.47
N ASP A 237 -14.34 -27.06 4.70
CA ASP A 237 -14.80 -28.42 4.97
C ASP A 237 -15.59 -28.48 6.29
N PHE A 238 -15.21 -27.68 7.29
CA PHE A 238 -15.91 -27.58 8.57
C PHE A 238 -17.32 -27.01 8.45
N ILE A 239 -17.52 -26.00 7.60
CA ILE A 239 -18.83 -25.36 7.44
C ILE A 239 -19.80 -26.25 6.67
N LEU A 240 -19.32 -26.91 5.61
CA LEU A 240 -20.19 -27.72 4.75
C LEU A 240 -20.35 -29.17 5.23
N HIS A 241 -19.31 -29.76 5.80
CA HIS A 241 -19.29 -31.16 6.24
C HIS A 241 -18.78 -31.28 7.68
N PRO A 242 -19.48 -30.70 8.68
CA PRO A 242 -19.01 -30.61 10.06
C PRO A 242 -18.79 -31.94 10.77
N PHE A 243 -19.47 -33.00 10.33
CA PHE A 243 -19.39 -34.32 10.95
C PHE A 243 -18.38 -35.26 10.27
N HIS A 244 -17.71 -34.80 9.21
CA HIS A 244 -16.69 -35.61 8.55
C HIS A 244 -15.38 -35.62 9.37
N THR A 245 -14.77 -36.78 9.54
CA THR A 245 -13.58 -36.94 10.40
C THR A 245 -12.41 -36.06 9.97
N ALA A 246 -12.14 -35.96 8.67
CA ALA A 246 -11.08 -35.11 8.14
C ALA A 246 -11.33 -33.61 8.40
N SER A 247 -12.60 -33.20 8.34
CA SER A 247 -13.05 -31.82 8.57
C SER A 247 -12.87 -31.41 10.03
N LEU A 248 -13.30 -32.29 10.95
CA LEU A 248 -13.09 -32.12 12.38
C LEU A 248 -11.62 -32.07 12.76
N LEU A 249 -10.78 -32.95 12.20
CA LEU A 249 -9.34 -32.96 12.46
C LEU A 249 -8.67 -31.68 11.94
N GLY A 250 -9.02 -31.23 10.74
CA GLY A 250 -8.51 -29.98 10.18
C GLY A 250 -8.89 -28.77 11.05
N PHE A 251 -10.14 -28.72 11.51
CA PHE A 251 -10.62 -27.66 12.40
C PHE A 251 -9.97 -27.72 13.79
N LEU A 252 -9.87 -28.91 14.39
CA LEU A 252 -9.16 -29.12 15.66
C LEU A 252 -7.68 -28.73 15.56
N GLY A 253 -7.05 -28.94 14.40
CA GLY A 253 -5.70 -28.43 14.13
C GLY A 253 -5.61 -26.92 14.31
N TRP A 254 -6.58 -26.16 13.78
CA TRP A 254 -6.66 -24.71 13.98
C TRP A 254 -6.95 -24.31 15.43
N VAL A 255 -7.79 -25.06 16.15
CA VAL A 255 -8.04 -24.84 17.58
C VAL A 255 -6.76 -25.07 18.39
N ALA A 256 -6.00 -26.12 18.08
CA ALA A 256 -4.72 -26.41 18.72
C ALA A 256 -3.69 -25.31 18.44
N VAL A 257 -3.61 -24.81 17.19
CA VAL A 257 -2.77 -23.66 16.83
C VAL A 257 -3.19 -22.42 17.61
N ALA A 258 -4.49 -22.13 17.70
CA ALA A 258 -4.99 -21.00 18.48
C ALA A 258 -4.61 -21.11 19.97
N ALA A 259 -4.74 -22.30 20.56
CA ALA A 259 -4.38 -22.57 21.94
C ALA A 259 -2.86 -22.42 22.18
N LEU A 260 -2.04 -22.93 21.27
CA LEU A 260 -0.58 -22.80 21.32
C LEU A 260 -0.16 -21.32 21.24
N LEU A 261 -0.71 -20.57 20.29
CA LEU A 261 -0.41 -19.15 20.15
C LEU A 261 -0.89 -18.35 21.36
N PHE A 262 -2.06 -18.66 21.90
CA PHE A 262 -2.55 -18.08 23.15
C PHE A 262 -1.60 -18.36 24.31
N PHE A 263 -1.07 -19.58 24.42
CA PHE A 263 -0.09 -19.93 25.44
C PHE A 263 1.19 -19.10 25.32
N ILE A 264 1.71 -18.90 24.10
CA ILE A 264 2.87 -18.02 23.85
C ILE A 264 2.57 -16.57 24.24
N VAL A 265 1.39 -16.06 23.88
CA VAL A 265 0.97 -14.69 24.24
C VAL A 265 0.91 -14.53 25.76
N LYS A 266 0.30 -15.50 26.46
CA LYS A 266 0.15 -15.47 27.91
C LYS A 266 1.51 -15.55 28.63
N THR A 267 2.43 -16.39 28.15
CA THR A 267 3.70 -16.67 28.83
C THR A 267 4.81 -15.70 28.50
N LYS A 268 4.91 -15.21 27.25
CA LYS A 268 5.98 -14.30 26.82
C LYS A 268 5.50 -12.87 26.58
N VAL A 269 4.41 -12.70 25.82
CA VAL A 269 4.01 -11.37 25.36
C VAL A 269 3.49 -10.52 26.53
N ILE A 270 2.56 -11.03 27.34
CA ILE A 270 1.94 -10.26 28.44
C ILE A 270 2.95 -9.86 29.54
N PRO A 271 3.79 -10.76 30.07
CA PRO A 271 4.71 -10.40 31.16
C PRO A 271 5.78 -9.39 30.73
N GLU A 272 6.34 -9.59 29.54
CA GLU A 272 7.40 -8.72 29.01
C GLU A 272 6.86 -7.47 28.33
N PHE A 273 5.53 -7.33 28.18
CA PHE A 273 4.90 -6.20 27.50
C PHE A 273 5.21 -4.87 28.19
N TYR A 274 5.03 -4.82 29.51
CA TYR A 274 5.16 -3.56 30.26
C TYR A 274 6.62 -3.06 30.25
N GLU A 275 7.58 -3.97 30.45
CA GLU A 275 9.01 -3.66 30.36
C GLU A 275 9.43 -3.27 28.94
N ALA A 276 9.01 -4.02 27.91
CA ALA A 276 9.34 -3.71 26.53
C ALA A 276 8.75 -2.36 26.07
N ALA A 277 7.53 -2.03 26.48
CA ALA A 277 6.91 -0.75 26.20
C ALA A 277 7.64 0.41 26.90
N LEU A 278 8.07 0.22 28.16
CA LEU A 278 8.86 1.21 28.89
C LEU A 278 10.27 1.41 28.31
N MET A 279 10.94 0.33 27.89
CA MET A 279 12.25 0.37 27.26
C MET A 279 12.23 1.03 25.87
N THR A 280 11.13 0.87 25.14
CA THR A 280 10.91 1.57 23.86
C THR A 280 10.62 3.05 24.10
N GLY A 281 9.88 3.39 25.17
CA GLY A 281 9.65 4.77 25.59
C GLY A 281 10.90 5.51 26.07
N SER A 282 11.81 4.84 26.78
CA SER A 282 13.04 5.41 27.33
C SER A 282 14.19 5.50 26.32
N SER A 283 14.26 4.61 25.32
CA SER A 283 15.34 4.62 24.32
C SER A 283 15.36 5.83 23.38
N VAL A 284 14.28 6.62 23.30
CA VAL A 284 14.20 7.86 22.52
C VAL A 284 14.47 9.11 23.39
N GLY A 285 14.74 8.94 24.68
CA GLY A 285 15.17 10.01 25.59
C GLY A 285 16.59 10.53 25.33
N LYS A 286 17.37 9.87 24.47
CA LYS A 286 18.43 10.57 23.76
C LYS A 286 17.74 11.37 22.67
N ARG A 287 17.48 12.66 22.94
CA ARG A 287 17.56 13.68 21.89
C ARG A 287 18.77 13.27 21.07
N GLU A 288 18.56 12.83 19.82
CA GLU A 288 19.63 12.98 18.84
C GLU A 288 20.00 14.44 18.98
N ARG A 289 21.14 14.69 19.64
CA ARG A 289 21.78 15.99 19.65
C ARG A 289 21.79 16.31 18.16
N VAL A 290 21.04 17.33 17.75
CA VAL A 290 21.05 17.80 16.38
C VAL A 290 22.52 17.99 16.11
N HIS A 291 23.13 17.01 15.44
CA HIS A 291 24.53 17.13 15.12
C HIS A 291 24.47 18.30 14.16
N ASP A 292 25.06 19.43 14.58
CA ASP A 292 25.19 20.61 13.75
C ASP A 292 25.40 20.13 12.33
N ILE A 293 24.53 20.57 11.42
CA ILE A 293 24.84 20.45 10.00
C ILE A 293 26.19 21.14 9.90
N ASN A 294 27.27 20.35 9.85
CA ASN A 294 28.61 20.90 9.92
C ASN A 294 28.67 21.93 8.81
N ILE A 295 28.90 23.20 9.15
CA ILE A 295 28.95 24.29 8.18
C ILE A 295 30.05 24.00 7.13
N ALA A 296 31.03 23.15 7.48
CA ALA A 296 32.02 22.57 6.57
C ALA A 296 31.42 21.62 5.50
N GLU A 297 30.31 20.91 5.78
CA GLU A 297 29.59 20.08 4.81
C GLU A 297 28.71 20.89 3.85
N ALA A 298 28.34 22.14 4.19
CA ALA A 298 27.67 23.07 3.27
C ALA A 298 28.56 23.46 2.07
N LYS A 299 29.89 23.26 2.16
CA LYS A 299 30.79 23.41 1.00
C LYS A 299 30.53 22.37 -0.11
N ASN A 300 29.88 21.24 0.18
CA ASN A 300 29.50 20.24 -0.82
C ASN A 300 27.98 20.12 -0.92
N LEU A 301 27.38 21.03 -1.69
CA LEU A 301 25.93 21.12 -1.93
C LEU A 301 25.30 19.77 -2.31
N LYS A 302 25.95 18.98 -3.18
CA LYS A 302 25.41 17.66 -3.60
C LYS A 302 25.21 16.70 -2.42
N LYS A 303 26.20 16.63 -1.53
CA LYS A 303 26.17 15.74 -0.35
C LYS A 303 25.17 16.23 0.70
N PHE A 304 25.01 17.55 0.82
CA PHE A 304 23.98 18.17 1.65
C PHE A 304 22.59 17.83 1.13
N VAL A 305 22.30 18.14 -0.15
CA VAL A 305 21.00 17.89 -0.80
C VAL A 305 20.61 16.42 -0.68
N TRP A 306 21.55 15.49 -0.92
CA TRP A 306 21.31 14.05 -0.80
C TRP A 306 20.89 13.62 0.60
N ARG A 307 21.67 13.97 1.62
CA ARG A 307 21.37 13.58 3.01
C ARG A 307 20.09 14.24 3.53
N TYR A 308 19.88 15.50 3.17
CA TYR A 308 18.69 16.24 3.54
C TYR A 308 17.43 15.64 2.92
N ASN A 309 17.43 15.40 1.61
CA ASN A 309 16.28 14.82 0.92
C ASN A 309 15.99 13.38 1.36
N ILE A 310 17.00 12.53 1.57
CA ILE A 310 16.74 11.17 2.08
C ILE A 310 16.03 11.19 3.44
N ARG A 311 16.39 12.13 4.32
CA ARG A 311 15.73 12.29 5.61
C ARG A 311 14.27 12.73 5.46
N LEU A 312 13.99 13.64 4.52
CA LEU A 312 12.62 14.04 4.14
C LEU A 312 11.81 12.87 3.57
N LEU A 313 12.42 12.09 2.67
CA LEU A 313 11.79 10.92 2.05
C LEU A 313 11.56 9.77 3.03
N SER A 314 12.28 9.75 4.15
CA SER A 314 12.11 8.76 5.21
C SER A 314 10.79 8.93 5.99
N GLU A 315 10.01 9.98 5.73
CA GLU A 315 8.64 10.08 6.25
C GLU A 315 7.78 8.93 5.69
N GLY A 316 7.12 8.19 6.58
CA GLY A 316 6.42 6.95 6.26
C GLY A 316 5.34 7.05 5.19
N SER A 317 4.60 8.15 5.20
CA SER A 317 3.57 8.46 4.20
C SER A 317 4.16 8.71 2.81
N VAL A 318 5.35 9.33 2.73
CA VAL A 318 6.05 9.59 1.46
C VAL A 318 6.45 8.26 0.83
N ILE A 319 7.08 7.37 1.61
CA ILE A 319 7.46 6.03 1.14
C ILE A 319 6.24 5.28 0.64
N MET A 320 5.20 5.18 1.47
CA MET A 320 4.01 4.41 1.13
C MET A 320 3.30 4.93 -0.13
N GLN A 321 2.99 6.22 -0.16
CA GLN A 321 2.06 6.75 -1.16
C GLN A 321 2.78 7.27 -2.40
N ALA A 322 3.95 7.88 -2.24
CA ALA A 322 4.68 8.49 -3.35
C ALA A 322 5.63 7.53 -4.07
N ILE A 323 6.11 6.48 -3.38
CA ILE A 323 7.07 5.51 -3.93
C ILE A 323 6.42 4.14 -4.13
N PHE A 324 5.80 3.56 -3.11
CA PHE A 324 5.27 2.19 -3.19
C PHE A 324 3.99 2.09 -4.02
N MET A 325 2.94 2.83 -3.67
CA MET A 325 1.65 2.72 -4.37
C MET A 325 1.75 3.14 -5.85
N SER A 326 2.53 4.19 -6.14
CA SER A 326 2.81 4.64 -7.50
C SER A 326 3.58 3.58 -8.30
N ALA A 327 4.53 2.86 -7.68
CA ALA A 327 5.30 1.83 -8.36
C ALA A 327 4.50 0.54 -8.61
N PHE A 328 3.71 0.07 -7.66
CA PHE A 328 3.07 -1.25 -7.76
C PHE A 328 1.78 -1.28 -8.56
N LEU A 329 1.00 -0.20 -8.54
CA LEU A 329 -0.33 -0.16 -9.17
C LEU A 329 -0.33 -0.60 -10.65
N PRO A 330 0.63 -0.16 -11.49
CA PRO A 330 0.61 -0.53 -12.90
C PRO A 330 0.91 -2.01 -13.12
N TYR A 331 1.79 -2.60 -12.30
CA TYR A 331 2.11 -4.03 -12.37
C TYR A 331 0.96 -4.89 -11.90
N ILE A 332 0.19 -4.47 -10.89
CA ILE A 332 -1.03 -5.20 -10.47
C ILE A 332 -2.02 -5.27 -11.64
N VAL A 333 -2.25 -4.15 -12.32
CA VAL A 333 -3.18 -4.07 -13.46
C VAL A 333 -2.66 -4.85 -14.66
N ILE A 334 -1.38 -4.71 -15.02
CA ILE A 334 -0.84 -5.34 -16.23
C ILE A 334 -0.59 -6.84 -16.03
N PHE A 335 -0.05 -7.24 -14.89
CA PHE A 335 0.13 -8.65 -14.58
C PHE A 335 -1.21 -9.36 -14.55
N SER A 336 -2.24 -8.71 -14.01
CA SER A 336 -3.57 -9.26 -14.09
C SER A 336 -4.06 -9.41 -15.52
N MET A 337 -3.99 -8.38 -16.34
CA MET A 337 -4.41 -8.50 -17.74
C MET A 337 -3.61 -9.57 -18.50
N GLY A 338 -2.29 -9.65 -18.29
CA GLY A 338 -1.41 -10.67 -18.87
C GLY A 338 -1.82 -12.08 -18.45
N MET A 339 -2.13 -12.28 -17.17
CA MET A 339 -2.68 -13.55 -16.68
C MET A 339 -4.01 -13.88 -17.36
N GLY A 340 -4.88 -12.89 -17.62
CA GLY A 340 -6.12 -13.09 -18.37
C GLY A 340 -5.88 -13.61 -19.79
N MET A 341 -4.81 -13.13 -20.45
CA MET A 341 -4.41 -13.60 -21.79
C MET A 341 -3.79 -14.99 -21.78
N ILE A 342 -2.91 -15.31 -20.83
CA ILE A 342 -2.45 -16.70 -20.60
C ILE A 342 -3.65 -17.61 -20.37
N GLN A 343 -4.66 -17.09 -19.68
CA GLN A 343 -5.90 -17.78 -19.42
C GLN A 343 -6.79 -17.98 -20.67
N GLY A 344 -6.59 -17.23 -21.75
CA GLY A 344 -7.18 -17.47 -23.06
C GLY A 344 -6.50 -18.58 -23.88
N GLY A 345 -5.47 -19.24 -23.34
CA GLY A 345 -4.67 -20.24 -24.08
C GLY A 345 -3.55 -19.63 -24.94
N LEU A 346 -3.35 -18.31 -24.86
CA LEU A 346 -2.26 -17.61 -25.54
C LEU A 346 -0.96 -17.75 -24.74
N SER A 347 0.09 -18.28 -25.37
CA SER A 347 1.43 -18.24 -24.80
C SER A 347 1.97 -16.80 -24.84
N LEU A 348 2.08 -16.15 -23.68
CA LEU A 348 2.62 -14.78 -23.57
C LEU A 348 4.02 -14.66 -24.18
N THR A 349 4.85 -15.69 -24.08
CA THR A 349 6.22 -15.73 -24.60
C THR A 349 6.29 -15.39 -26.09
N SER A 350 5.30 -15.83 -26.87
CA SER A 350 5.20 -15.56 -28.31
C SER A 350 5.03 -14.07 -28.62
N TYR A 351 4.44 -13.32 -27.68
CA TYR A 351 4.12 -11.90 -27.82
C TYR A 351 5.15 -10.96 -27.17
N LEU A 352 6.16 -11.51 -26.49
CA LEU A 352 7.22 -10.77 -25.79
C LEU A 352 8.55 -10.73 -26.58
N GLY A 353 8.52 -11.19 -27.83
CA GLY A 353 9.65 -11.13 -28.75
C GLY A 353 9.81 -9.77 -29.45
N PRO A 354 10.95 -9.53 -30.13
CA PRO A 354 11.23 -8.26 -30.80
C PRO A 354 10.19 -7.91 -31.87
N ARG A 355 9.52 -8.90 -32.49
CA ARG A 355 8.44 -8.66 -33.45
C ARG A 355 7.34 -7.74 -32.90
N PHE A 356 7.08 -7.80 -31.59
CA PHE A 356 6.06 -7.01 -30.91
C PHE A 356 6.66 -5.80 -30.18
N LEU A 357 7.82 -5.30 -30.62
CA LEU A 357 8.48 -4.16 -29.99
C LEU A 357 7.57 -2.92 -29.91
N LEU A 358 6.82 -2.60 -30.96
CA LEU A 358 5.90 -1.45 -30.99
C LEU A 358 4.79 -1.51 -29.92
N PRO A 359 3.96 -2.58 -29.84
CA PRO A 359 2.95 -2.68 -28.79
C PRO A 359 3.58 -2.75 -27.39
N MET A 360 4.77 -3.34 -27.26
CA MET A 360 5.51 -3.37 -26.00
C MET A 360 5.99 -1.97 -25.58
N MET A 361 6.48 -1.15 -26.51
CA MET A 361 6.80 0.24 -26.25
C MET A 361 5.55 1.03 -25.82
N ALA A 362 4.40 0.83 -26.47
CA ALA A 362 3.15 1.47 -26.06
C ALA A 362 2.69 1.03 -24.65
N LEU A 363 2.89 -0.24 -24.31
CA LEU A 363 2.68 -0.75 -22.94
C LEU A 363 3.63 -0.06 -21.94
N ALA A 364 4.88 0.17 -22.32
CA ALA A 364 5.83 0.93 -21.49
C ALA A 364 5.40 2.40 -21.29
N VAL A 365 4.80 3.05 -22.30
CA VAL A 365 4.19 4.38 -22.15
C VAL A 365 3.08 4.35 -21.11
N LEU A 366 2.20 3.34 -21.15
CA LEU A 366 1.13 3.18 -20.17
C LEU A 366 1.70 2.98 -18.75
N ILE A 367 2.68 2.07 -18.59
CA ILE A 367 3.35 1.83 -17.30
C ILE A 367 3.97 3.12 -16.75
N ALA A 368 4.74 3.83 -17.59
CA ALA A 368 5.39 5.07 -17.19
C ALA A 368 4.39 6.17 -16.83
N THR A 369 3.28 6.25 -17.58
CA THR A 369 2.21 7.21 -17.30
C THR A 369 1.47 6.88 -16.00
N LEU A 370 1.29 5.60 -15.65
CA LEU A 370 0.66 5.27 -14.37
C LEU A 370 1.64 5.41 -13.19
N ASN A 371 2.93 5.12 -13.39
CA ASN A 371 3.97 5.33 -12.36
C ASN A 371 4.24 6.82 -12.09
N SER A 372 4.28 7.64 -13.15
CA SER A 372 4.79 9.01 -13.11
C SER A 372 3.77 10.07 -13.55
N GLY A 373 2.76 9.72 -14.33
CA GLY A 373 1.71 10.62 -14.80
C GLY A 373 0.65 10.88 -13.74
N GLY A 374 1.00 11.71 -12.76
CA GLY A 374 0.07 12.13 -11.71
C GLY A 374 0.79 12.57 -10.45
N SER A 375 0.25 12.11 -9.33
CA SER A 375 0.75 12.29 -7.96
C SER A 375 1.96 11.39 -7.68
N ASN A 376 3.07 11.64 -8.37
CA ASN A 376 4.35 10.95 -8.15
C ASN A 376 5.25 11.74 -7.18
N LEU A 377 6.39 11.16 -6.79
CA LEU A 377 7.31 11.80 -5.83
C LEU A 377 7.84 13.15 -6.33
N THR A 378 8.22 13.24 -7.60
CA THR A 378 8.66 14.53 -8.19
C THR A 378 7.55 15.58 -8.18
N ALA A 379 6.28 15.18 -8.30
CA ALA A 379 5.15 16.08 -8.38
C ALA A 379 4.69 16.63 -7.02
N ILE A 380 5.38 16.26 -5.93
CA ILE A 380 5.23 16.85 -4.59
C ILE A 380 6.57 17.27 -4.00
N GLY A 381 7.65 17.15 -4.78
CA GLY A 381 9.02 17.19 -4.31
C GLY A 381 9.41 18.49 -3.60
N ILE A 382 8.95 19.62 -4.11
CA ILE A 382 9.21 20.95 -3.54
C ILE A 382 8.31 21.18 -2.35
N SER A 383 7.03 20.82 -2.44
CA SER A 383 6.09 20.92 -1.32
C SER A 383 6.52 20.08 -0.12
N LEU A 384 7.27 18.99 -0.32
CA LEU A 384 7.84 18.20 0.78
C LEU A 384 8.69 19.02 1.75
N GLU A 385 9.24 20.15 1.31
CA GLU A 385 10.02 21.06 2.15
C GLU A 385 9.19 21.76 3.24
N ARG A 386 7.87 21.85 3.06
CA ARG A 386 6.97 22.63 3.92
C ARG A 386 7.47 24.08 4.07
N GLU A 387 7.36 24.64 5.27
CA GLU A 387 7.87 25.96 5.65
C GLU A 387 9.39 26.08 5.51
N ASN A 388 10.14 24.96 5.44
CA ASN A 388 11.58 25.01 5.18
C ASN A 388 11.92 25.54 3.80
N PHE A 389 10.99 25.51 2.85
CA PHE A 389 11.24 26.07 1.53
C PHE A 389 11.59 27.55 1.58
N ASP A 390 10.91 28.32 2.45
CA ASP A 390 11.19 29.75 2.60
C ASP A 390 12.54 29.99 3.28
N TYR A 391 12.94 29.13 4.22
CA TYR A 391 14.28 29.15 4.80
C TYR A 391 15.37 28.79 3.78
N LEU A 392 15.11 27.86 2.85
CA LEU A 392 16.09 27.49 1.81
C LEU A 392 16.39 28.65 0.85
N LYS A 393 15.44 29.57 0.64
CA LYS A 393 15.62 30.74 -0.24
C LYS A 393 16.63 31.75 0.29
N VAL A 394 16.81 31.82 1.62
CA VAL A 394 17.70 32.79 2.28
C VAL A 394 19.07 32.20 2.63
N LEU A 395 19.29 30.92 2.37
CA LEU A 395 20.57 30.28 2.65
C LEU A 395 21.65 30.70 1.63
N PRO A 396 22.93 30.75 2.04
CA PRO A 396 24.04 31.20 1.20
C PRO A 396 24.49 30.10 0.21
N PHE A 397 23.57 29.57 -0.61
CA PHE A 397 23.87 28.66 -1.71
C PHE A 397 22.97 28.94 -2.93
N ASP A 398 23.32 28.38 -4.08
CA ASP A 398 22.51 28.50 -5.29
C ASP A 398 21.23 27.65 -5.21
N LEU A 399 20.08 28.29 -4.97
CA LEU A 399 18.75 27.69 -4.91
C LEU A 399 18.38 27.01 -6.23
N LYS A 400 18.80 27.57 -7.38
CA LYS A 400 18.57 26.95 -8.68
C LYS A 400 19.31 25.63 -8.75
N GLN A 401 20.59 25.62 -8.38
CA GLN A 401 21.38 24.40 -8.34
C GLN A 401 20.80 23.36 -7.35
N TYR A 402 20.32 23.81 -6.19
CA TYR A 402 19.64 22.96 -5.21
C TYR A 402 18.41 22.26 -5.80
N ILE A 403 17.51 23.03 -6.43
CA ILE A 403 16.27 22.54 -7.04
C ILE A 403 16.57 21.53 -8.16
N HIS A 404 17.57 21.79 -9.02
CA HIS A 404 17.99 20.84 -10.07
C HIS A 404 18.54 19.55 -9.50
N LEU A 405 19.41 19.63 -8.48
CA LEU A 405 19.95 18.44 -7.82
C LEU A 405 18.83 17.63 -7.16
N LYS A 406 17.89 18.31 -6.50
CA LYS A 406 16.74 17.69 -5.86
C LYS A 406 15.86 16.98 -6.89
N PHE A 407 15.56 17.59 -8.04
CA PHE A 407 14.80 16.94 -9.11
C PHE A 407 15.40 15.59 -9.51
N TRP A 408 16.69 15.55 -9.82
CA TRP A 408 17.37 14.32 -10.25
C TRP A 408 17.41 13.26 -9.15
N GLN A 409 17.56 13.67 -7.89
CA GLN A 409 17.49 12.74 -6.76
C GLN A 409 16.11 12.13 -6.60
N LEU A 410 15.05 12.94 -6.64
CA LEU A 410 13.67 12.45 -6.55
C LEU A 410 13.33 11.55 -7.74
N PHE A 411 13.76 11.94 -8.94
CA PHE A 411 13.58 11.14 -10.16
C PHE A 411 14.31 9.79 -10.06
N ALA A 412 15.53 9.76 -9.55
CA ALA A 412 16.27 8.52 -9.34
C ALA A 412 15.57 7.63 -8.30
N VAL A 413 15.24 8.18 -7.12
CA VAL A 413 14.62 7.42 -6.01
C VAL A 413 13.27 6.83 -6.42
N GLN A 414 12.40 7.61 -7.09
CA GLN A 414 11.11 7.10 -7.53
C GLN A 414 11.23 6.01 -8.61
N SER A 415 12.34 6.00 -9.38
CA SER A 415 12.51 5.08 -10.51
C SER A 415 13.07 3.72 -10.12
N ILE A 416 13.76 3.62 -8.97
CA ILE A 416 14.39 2.37 -8.51
C ILE A 416 13.36 1.24 -8.41
N LEU A 417 12.26 1.46 -7.67
CA LEU A 417 11.29 0.41 -7.40
C LEU A 417 10.51 0.00 -8.66
N PRO A 418 9.95 0.92 -9.47
CA PRO A 418 9.33 0.56 -10.74
C PRO A 418 10.24 -0.20 -11.69
N LEU A 419 11.49 0.24 -11.89
CA LEU A 419 12.41 -0.43 -12.81
C LEU A 419 12.83 -1.81 -12.30
N THR A 420 12.97 -1.97 -10.98
CA THR A 420 13.25 -3.27 -10.36
C THR A 420 12.08 -4.24 -10.59
N LEU A 421 10.85 -3.79 -10.34
CA LEU A 421 9.65 -4.59 -10.63
C LEU A 421 9.57 -4.93 -12.11
N PHE A 422 9.87 -3.96 -12.97
CA PHE A 422 9.85 -4.18 -14.41
C PHE A 422 10.85 -5.25 -14.84
N PHE A 423 12.08 -5.18 -14.35
CA PHE A 423 13.11 -6.18 -14.58
C PHE A 423 12.70 -7.57 -14.09
N ILE A 424 12.17 -7.69 -12.87
CA ILE A 424 11.69 -8.97 -12.32
C ILE A 424 10.56 -9.54 -13.21
N THR A 425 9.58 -8.71 -13.59
CA THR A 425 8.48 -9.17 -14.46
C THR A 425 8.96 -9.59 -15.85
N SER A 426 9.98 -8.91 -16.40
CA SER A 426 10.62 -9.27 -17.65
C SER A 426 11.30 -10.64 -17.58
N LEU A 427 12.02 -10.90 -16.48
CA LEU A 427 12.69 -12.19 -16.27
C LEU A 427 11.68 -13.33 -16.12
N VAL A 428 10.64 -13.15 -15.30
CA VAL A 428 9.63 -14.18 -15.03
C VAL A 428 8.81 -14.50 -16.29
N SER A 429 8.54 -13.50 -17.13
CA SER A 429 7.77 -13.67 -18.37
C SER A 429 8.60 -14.18 -19.56
N GLY A 430 9.92 -14.30 -19.42
CA GLY A 430 10.82 -14.72 -20.50
C GLY A 430 10.91 -13.70 -21.64
N MET A 431 10.77 -12.40 -21.34
CA MET A 431 10.80 -11.35 -22.36
C MET A 431 12.18 -11.21 -23.00
N HIS A 432 12.20 -11.01 -24.32
CA HIS A 432 13.45 -10.88 -25.07
C HIS A 432 14.23 -9.61 -24.66
N PRO A 433 15.57 -9.66 -24.49
CA PRO A 433 16.36 -8.52 -24.00
C PRO A 433 16.21 -7.23 -24.81
N VAL A 434 16.11 -7.32 -26.14
CA VAL A 434 15.90 -6.15 -27.02
C VAL A 434 14.56 -5.46 -26.71
N THR A 435 13.50 -6.23 -26.55
CA THR A 435 12.16 -5.72 -26.19
C THR A 435 12.19 -5.06 -24.81
N PHE A 436 12.85 -5.71 -23.84
CA PHE A 436 13.08 -5.16 -22.51
C PHE A 436 13.78 -3.80 -22.56
N LEU A 437 14.91 -3.72 -23.27
CA LEU A 437 15.68 -2.47 -23.40
C LEU A 437 14.86 -1.36 -24.06
N GLY A 438 14.13 -1.68 -25.15
CA GLY A 438 13.26 -0.71 -25.81
C GLY A 438 12.19 -0.16 -24.87
N MET A 439 11.55 -1.03 -24.09
CA MET A 439 10.56 -0.62 -23.09
C MET A 439 11.19 0.22 -21.96
N VAL A 440 12.37 -0.14 -21.46
CA VAL A 440 13.06 0.63 -20.41
C VAL A 440 13.38 2.05 -20.91
N ILE A 441 13.88 2.18 -22.13
CA ILE A 441 14.18 3.49 -22.73
C ILE A 441 12.90 4.33 -22.83
N VAL A 442 11.82 3.78 -23.40
CA VAL A 442 10.53 4.48 -23.49
C VAL A 442 10.02 4.87 -22.11
N TRP A 443 10.13 3.96 -21.15
CA TRP A 443 9.70 4.21 -19.78
C TRP A 443 10.43 5.40 -19.16
N VAL A 444 11.77 5.46 -19.28
CA VAL A 444 12.58 6.56 -18.76
C VAL A 444 12.23 7.88 -19.45
N LEU A 445 12.06 7.88 -20.77
CA LEU A 445 11.73 9.08 -21.54
C LEU A 445 10.37 9.68 -21.14
N ILE A 446 9.35 8.84 -21.02
CA ILE A 446 8.00 9.26 -20.63
C ILE A 446 7.97 9.66 -19.15
N SER A 447 8.63 8.90 -18.28
CA SER A 447 8.74 9.23 -16.85
C SER A 447 9.40 10.59 -16.65
N LEU A 448 10.48 10.88 -17.40
CA LEU A 448 11.17 12.18 -17.34
C LEU A 448 10.25 13.34 -17.72
N MET A 449 9.43 13.19 -18.77
CA MET A 449 8.46 14.20 -19.19
C MET A 449 7.46 14.50 -18.08
N TRP A 450 6.81 13.46 -17.56
CA TRP A 450 5.82 13.59 -16.50
C TRP A 450 6.41 14.17 -15.22
N SER A 451 7.61 13.74 -14.85
CA SER A 451 8.31 14.29 -13.70
C SER A 451 8.69 15.74 -13.86
N SER A 452 9.13 16.16 -15.04
CA SER A 452 9.49 17.56 -15.31
C SER A 452 8.28 18.48 -15.21
N TRP A 453 7.16 18.07 -15.83
CA TRP A 453 5.89 18.78 -15.70
C TRP A 453 5.39 18.80 -14.25
N GLY A 454 5.42 17.65 -13.58
CA GLY A 454 4.96 17.49 -12.20
C GLY A 454 5.73 18.35 -11.22
N TYR A 455 7.06 18.44 -11.38
CA TYR A 455 7.94 19.24 -10.54
C TYR A 455 7.71 20.75 -10.72
N TYR A 456 7.56 21.21 -11.96
CA TYR A 456 7.18 22.60 -12.23
C TYR A 456 5.78 22.94 -11.70
N ARG A 457 4.82 22.03 -11.88
CA ARG A 457 3.47 22.19 -11.32
C ARG A 457 3.49 22.29 -9.80
N ASP A 458 4.34 21.51 -9.13
CA ASP A 458 4.47 21.55 -7.68
C ASP A 458 5.00 22.89 -7.19
N TYR A 459 5.93 23.52 -7.92
CA TYR A 459 6.38 24.88 -7.64
C TYR A 459 5.24 25.90 -7.77
N LYS A 460 4.46 25.84 -8.86
CA LYS A 460 3.31 26.73 -9.10
C LYS A 460 2.23 26.65 -8.03
N HIS A 461 1.97 25.43 -7.55
CA HIS A 461 0.94 25.14 -6.57
C HIS A 461 1.57 24.66 -5.26
N LEU A 462 2.60 25.38 -4.80
CA LEU A 462 3.31 25.05 -3.58
C LEU A 462 2.34 25.04 -2.41
N VAL A 463 2.30 23.92 -1.70
CA VAL A 463 1.57 23.81 -0.44
C VAL A 463 2.59 23.55 0.64
N THR A 464 2.63 24.40 1.67
CA THR A 464 3.59 24.26 2.79
C THR A 464 2.93 23.72 4.05
N ASN A 465 1.61 23.88 4.17
CA ASN A 465 0.79 23.50 5.34
C ASN A 465 0.04 22.17 5.16
N TRP A 466 0.47 21.32 4.23
CA TRP A 466 -0.11 20.00 4.04
C TRP A 466 0.20 19.10 5.23
N SER A 467 -0.74 18.21 5.52
CA SER A 467 -0.69 17.45 6.77
C SER A 467 -0.38 15.97 6.49
N ASN A 468 -0.87 15.44 5.38
CA ASN A 468 -0.48 14.13 4.85
C ASN A 468 -0.05 14.28 3.39
N VAL A 469 0.91 13.46 2.98
CA VAL A 469 1.34 13.34 1.59
C VAL A 469 0.16 13.04 0.66
N THR A 470 -0.86 12.32 1.13
CA THR A 470 -2.04 12.01 0.31
C THR A 470 -2.77 13.27 -0.09
N GLU A 471 -2.77 14.28 0.78
CA GLU A 471 -3.39 15.57 0.49
C GLU A 471 -2.65 16.31 -0.63
N LEU A 472 -1.32 16.27 -0.62
CA LEU A 472 -0.51 16.80 -1.71
C LEU A 472 -0.78 16.06 -3.03
N MET A 473 -0.90 14.73 -2.96
CA MET A 473 -1.22 13.89 -4.10
C MET A 473 -2.63 14.17 -4.64
N SER A 474 -3.59 14.41 -3.75
CA SER A 474 -5.00 14.65 -4.05
C SER A 474 -5.42 16.13 -4.03
N ARG A 475 -4.48 17.07 -4.19
CA ARG A 475 -4.78 18.51 -4.09
C ARG A 475 -5.68 19.06 -5.21
N ASP A 476 -5.75 18.34 -6.32
CA ASP A 476 -6.68 18.67 -7.42
C ASP A 476 -7.93 17.79 -7.36
N ASN A 477 -8.94 18.13 -8.15
CA ASN A 477 -10.19 17.38 -8.21
C ASN A 477 -9.96 15.89 -8.55
N ASN A 478 -10.04 15.05 -7.52
CA ASN A 478 -9.79 13.61 -7.60
C ASN A 478 -10.76 12.90 -8.56
N ILE A 479 -11.99 13.39 -8.71
CA ILE A 479 -12.97 12.77 -9.60
C ILE A 479 -12.52 12.92 -11.05
N VAL A 480 -12.15 14.15 -11.45
CA VAL A 480 -11.69 14.45 -12.82
C VAL A 480 -10.41 13.68 -13.13
N LYS A 481 -9.44 13.66 -12.20
CA LYS A 481 -8.22 12.87 -12.35
C LYS A 481 -8.51 11.39 -12.56
N THR A 482 -9.42 10.82 -11.78
CA THR A 482 -9.77 9.40 -11.86
C THR A 482 -10.46 9.07 -13.19
N LEU A 483 -11.41 9.90 -13.62
CA LEU A 483 -12.08 9.73 -14.92
C LEU A 483 -11.10 9.84 -16.09
N LEU A 484 -10.18 10.81 -16.04
CA LEU A 484 -9.15 10.99 -17.06
C LEU A 484 -8.16 9.82 -17.07
N ALA A 485 -7.79 9.29 -15.91
CA ALA A 485 -6.95 8.09 -15.80
C ALA A 485 -7.65 6.86 -16.40
N ILE A 486 -8.95 6.64 -16.13
CA ILE A 486 -9.73 5.55 -16.71
C ILE A 486 -9.80 5.71 -18.24
N ALA A 487 -10.11 6.91 -18.73
CA ALA A 487 -10.17 7.19 -20.16
C ALA A 487 -8.82 6.96 -20.85
N LEU A 488 -7.71 7.37 -20.22
CA LEU A 488 -6.36 7.15 -20.71
C LEU A 488 -6.01 5.67 -20.76
N ILE A 489 -6.34 4.90 -19.72
CA ILE A 489 -6.13 3.44 -19.70
C ILE A 489 -6.90 2.79 -20.84
N LEU A 490 -8.20 3.07 -20.97
CA LEU A 490 -9.04 2.50 -22.03
C LEU A 490 -8.55 2.87 -23.43
N GLY A 491 -8.20 4.15 -23.65
CA GLY A 491 -7.66 4.63 -24.92
C GLY A 491 -6.32 3.96 -25.28
N MET A 492 -5.40 3.89 -24.32
CA MET A 492 -4.12 3.20 -24.52
C MET A 492 -4.29 1.70 -24.78
N MET A 493 -5.30 1.06 -24.19
CA MET A 493 -5.60 -0.34 -24.46
C MET A 493 -6.05 -0.59 -25.90
N ILE A 494 -6.88 0.30 -26.45
CA ILE A 494 -7.28 0.24 -27.87
C ILE A 494 -6.03 0.39 -28.75
N VAL A 495 -5.16 1.37 -28.45
CA VAL A 495 -3.92 1.60 -29.20
C VAL A 495 -3.00 0.38 -29.14
N ILE A 496 -2.75 -0.18 -27.95
CA ILE A 496 -1.92 -1.38 -27.77
C ILE A 496 -2.48 -2.55 -28.59
N THR A 497 -3.80 -2.78 -28.54
CA THR A 497 -4.46 -3.85 -29.29
C THR A 497 -4.30 -3.67 -30.81
N LEU A 498 -4.48 -2.45 -31.31
CA LEU A 498 -4.25 -2.12 -32.73
C LEU A 498 -2.79 -2.33 -33.12
N LEU A 499 -1.84 -1.95 -32.27
CA LEU A 499 -0.41 -2.15 -32.53
C LEU A 499 -0.03 -3.63 -32.55
N PHE A 500 -0.67 -4.47 -31.72
CA PHE A 500 -0.53 -5.92 -31.80
C PHE A 500 -1.05 -6.45 -33.14
N PHE A 501 -2.20 -5.99 -33.62
CA PHE A 501 -2.73 -6.38 -34.93
C PHE A 501 -1.78 -5.97 -36.07
N ILE A 502 -1.33 -4.72 -36.08
CA ILE A 502 -0.37 -4.19 -37.08
C ILE A 502 0.93 -5.00 -37.08
N SER A 503 1.44 -5.37 -35.89
CA SER A 503 2.68 -6.16 -35.76
C SER A 503 2.55 -7.60 -36.28
N ASN A 504 1.33 -8.11 -36.41
CA ASN A 504 1.09 -9.41 -37.04
C ASN A 504 1.07 -9.31 -38.57
N VAL A 505 0.63 -8.19 -39.14
CA VAL A 505 0.50 -8.00 -40.59
C VAL A 505 1.79 -7.52 -41.25
N LEU A 506 2.53 -6.61 -40.62
CA LEU A 506 3.75 -6.03 -41.21
C LEU A 506 4.98 -6.93 -41.10
N ALA A 507 5.91 -6.76 -42.04
CA ALA A 507 7.23 -7.38 -41.97
C ALA A 507 8.02 -6.87 -40.76
N PRO A 508 8.79 -7.73 -40.05
CA PRO A 508 9.53 -7.34 -38.85
C PRO A 508 10.48 -6.15 -39.04
N LEU A 509 11.13 -6.05 -40.21
CA LEU A 509 12.04 -4.94 -40.51
C LEU A 509 11.33 -3.58 -40.53
N VAL A 510 10.10 -3.53 -41.07
CA VAL A 510 9.27 -2.32 -41.08
C VAL A 510 8.90 -1.91 -39.65
N ILE A 511 8.56 -2.89 -38.81
CA ILE A 511 8.26 -2.66 -37.40
C ILE A 511 9.46 -2.05 -36.67
N TYR A 512 10.68 -2.56 -36.92
CA TYR A 512 11.89 -2.01 -36.32
C TYR A 512 12.18 -0.58 -36.77
N MET A 513 11.97 -0.27 -38.05
CA MET A 513 12.14 1.09 -38.57
C MET A 513 11.14 2.07 -37.93
N ILE A 514 9.87 1.68 -37.80
CA ILE A 514 8.84 2.49 -37.13
C ILE A 514 9.18 2.65 -35.65
N ALA A 515 9.59 1.57 -34.96
CA ALA A 515 9.98 1.62 -33.56
C ALA A 515 11.17 2.57 -33.32
N ALA A 516 12.17 2.53 -34.21
CA ALA A 516 13.32 3.45 -34.16
C ALA A 516 12.89 4.91 -34.34
N LEU A 517 12.02 5.20 -35.32
CA LEU A 517 11.47 6.55 -35.53
C LEU A 517 10.67 7.04 -34.32
N VAL A 518 9.84 6.18 -33.73
CA VAL A 518 9.09 6.48 -32.51
C VAL A 518 10.03 6.76 -31.34
N LEU A 519 11.09 5.97 -31.16
CA LEU A 519 12.09 6.20 -30.11
C LEU A 519 12.79 7.55 -30.27
N VAL A 520 13.23 7.89 -31.48
CA VAL A 520 13.87 9.19 -31.77
C VAL A 520 12.90 10.33 -31.51
N GLY A 521 11.66 10.21 -31.99
CA GLY A 521 10.60 11.20 -31.74
C GLY A 521 10.33 11.40 -30.25
N LEU A 522 10.20 10.32 -29.48
CA LEU A 522 10.01 10.36 -28.03
C LEU A 522 11.22 10.94 -27.30
N ALA A 523 12.44 10.65 -27.74
CA ALA A 523 13.66 11.21 -27.14
C ALA A 523 13.75 12.72 -27.34
N VAL A 524 13.51 13.19 -28.57
CA VAL A 524 13.47 14.63 -28.89
C VAL A 524 12.37 15.33 -28.10
N LEU A 525 11.17 14.75 -28.08
CA LEU A 525 10.04 15.32 -27.34
C LEU A 525 10.31 15.36 -25.83
N SER A 526 10.87 14.29 -25.26
CA SER A 526 11.25 14.25 -23.84
C SER A 526 12.29 15.32 -23.49
N TYR A 527 13.30 15.49 -24.34
CA TYR A 527 14.31 16.54 -24.17
C TYR A 527 13.69 17.95 -24.22
N ILE A 528 12.83 18.22 -25.22
CA ILE A 528 12.15 19.52 -25.37
C ILE A 528 11.28 19.81 -24.13
N VAL A 529 10.47 18.84 -23.70
CA VAL A 529 9.57 18.98 -22.55
C VAL A 529 10.35 19.20 -21.26
N HIS A 530 11.40 18.42 -21.01
CA HIS A 530 12.26 18.59 -19.84
C HIS A 530 12.90 19.99 -19.84
N LYS A 531 13.51 20.39 -20.96
CA LYS A 531 14.15 21.70 -21.11
C LYS A 531 13.16 22.84 -20.93
N TYR A 532 11.95 22.71 -21.47
CA TYR A 532 10.89 23.71 -21.36
C TYR A 532 10.47 23.97 -19.91
N TYR A 533 10.13 22.91 -19.16
CA TYR A 533 9.70 23.06 -17.77
C TYR A 533 10.84 23.49 -16.86
N MET A 534 12.05 23.00 -17.08
CA MET A 534 13.23 23.45 -16.32
C MET A 534 13.60 24.91 -16.62
N LYS A 535 13.43 25.37 -17.86
CA LYS A 535 13.64 26.78 -18.20
C LYS A 535 12.63 27.68 -17.49
N LYS A 536 11.34 27.33 -17.52
CA LYS A 536 10.30 28.07 -16.80
C LYS A 536 10.54 28.13 -15.30
N LEU A 537 10.95 27.01 -14.70
CA LEU A 537 11.30 26.96 -13.29
C LEU A 537 12.48 27.90 -12.97
N ASN A 538 13.50 27.92 -13.83
CA ASN A 538 14.65 28.81 -13.68
C ASN A 538 14.29 30.29 -13.79
N GLU A 539 13.40 30.64 -14.72
CA GLU A 539 12.91 32.02 -14.90
C GLU A 539 12.14 32.49 -13.66
N GLU A 540 11.32 31.63 -13.06
CA GLU A 540 10.56 31.98 -11.86
C GLU A 540 11.44 32.01 -10.59
N LEU A 541 12.53 31.24 -10.54
CA LEU A 541 13.50 31.26 -9.43
C LEU A 541 14.47 32.45 -9.52
N ALA A 542 14.63 33.06 -10.69
CA ALA A 542 15.54 34.19 -10.88
C ALA A 542 15.11 35.45 -10.11
N VAL A 543 13.86 35.53 -9.66
CA VAL A 543 13.33 36.65 -8.85
C VAL A 543 13.97 36.73 -7.45
N PHE A 544 14.61 35.64 -6.99
CA PHE A 544 15.26 35.56 -5.68
C PHE A 544 16.76 35.88 -5.71
N TYR A 545 17.29 36.24 -6.87
CA TYR A 545 18.63 36.76 -7.10
C TYR A 545 18.53 38.20 -7.61
#